data_AF-A0A969W2A3-F1
#
_entry.id   AF-A0A969W2A3-F1
#
_cell.length_a   1.000
_cell.length_b   1.000
_cell.length_c   1.000
_cell.angle_alpha   90.00
_cell.angle_beta   90.00
_cell.angle_gamma   90.00
#
_symmetry.space_group_name_H-M   'P 1'
#
loop_
_entity.id
_entity.type
_entity.pdbx_description
1 polymer ?
#
loop_
_entity_poly.entity_id
_entity_poly.type
_entity_poly.pdbx_seq_one_letter_code
_entity_poly.pdbx_strand_id
1 'polypeptide(L)'
;MTNTIATKAAPLLGQSLEELTIWVERTGQPRYRGKQLHDWLYQKGAHNLEEITVFPKVWRQEMASTEIGRSQIHHRTKTKDGTNKFLLRLADGAIVETVGIPTSKRLTVCVSTQVGCPMDCNFCATGKGGFDRNLDKHEIIDQVLTVQEQMQRRVSHLVFMGMGEPLLNLENVVGAVRVLNQDIGIGQRNITISTVGVPKQIKRLAQHNLQVTLAVSIHAPDQELRASLIPSARKYPIESLLSDCREYINVTGRRISFEYTLLAGVNASPAQARQLAQLLRGFQSHVNLIPYNPIKDADYKRPSPTTVELFAQTLK
;
A
#
# COMPACT_ATOMS: atom_id res chain seq x y z
N MET A 1 30.00 -16.50 29.35
CA MET A 1 29.90 -16.13 27.93
C MET A 1 28.51 -15.56 27.71
N THR A 2 28.41 -14.23 27.77
CA THR A 2 27.15 -13.50 27.62
C THR A 2 26.71 -13.55 26.16
N ASN A 3 25.63 -14.29 25.92
CA ASN A 3 24.99 -14.42 24.63
C ASN A 3 24.17 -13.14 24.37
N THR A 4 24.84 -12.09 23.88
CA THR A 4 24.17 -10.89 23.43
C THR A 4 23.63 -11.17 22.04
N ILE A 5 22.37 -11.56 21.94
CA ILE A 5 21.62 -11.50 20.69
C ILE A 5 21.62 -10.01 20.30
N ALA A 6 22.51 -9.63 19.40
CA ALA A 6 22.54 -8.29 18.84
C ALA A 6 21.23 -8.09 18.08
N THR A 7 20.23 -7.50 18.73
CA THR A 7 19.07 -6.95 18.06
C THR A 7 19.60 -5.92 17.06
N LYS A 8 19.57 -6.28 15.77
CA LYS A 8 19.90 -5.39 14.67
C LYS A 8 19.13 -4.09 14.89
N ALA A 9 19.84 -2.97 15.04
CA ALA A 9 19.19 -1.68 15.31
C ALA A 9 18.19 -1.38 14.19
N ALA A 10 16.99 -0.93 14.56
CA ALA A 10 15.96 -0.59 13.58
C ALA A 10 16.48 0.50 12.62
N PRO A 11 16.17 0.42 11.31
CA PRO A 11 16.58 1.43 10.35
C PRO A 11 16.12 2.85 10.74
N LEU A 12 16.85 3.86 10.28
CA LEU A 12 16.54 5.26 10.59
C LEU A 12 15.26 5.75 9.88
N LEU A 13 15.01 5.28 8.66
CA LEU A 13 13.81 5.63 7.92
C LEU A 13 12.56 5.10 8.64
N GLY A 14 11.53 5.93 8.72
CA GLY A 14 10.31 5.63 9.45
C GLY A 14 10.33 6.04 10.92
N GLN A 15 11.48 6.43 11.49
CA GLN A 15 11.54 7.03 12.82
C GLN A 15 11.03 8.47 12.80
N SER A 16 10.33 8.86 13.86
CA SER A 16 9.87 10.22 14.11
C SER A 16 11.04 11.18 14.32
N LEU A 17 10.77 12.48 14.20
CA LEU A 17 11.76 13.51 14.52
C LEU A 17 12.33 13.36 15.95
N GLU A 18 11.51 12.99 16.92
CA GLU A 18 11.95 12.79 18.30
C GLU A 18 12.89 11.58 18.43
N GLU A 19 12.52 10.44 17.84
CA GLU A 19 13.38 9.24 17.82
C GLU A 19 14.72 9.52 17.13
N LEU A 20 14.70 10.21 15.98
CA LEU A 20 15.92 10.61 15.28
C LEU A 20 16.75 11.60 16.09
N THR A 21 16.11 12.51 16.83
CA THR A 21 16.79 13.45 17.73
C THR A 21 17.51 12.71 18.86
N ILE A 22 16.83 11.76 19.51
CA ILE A 22 17.44 10.92 20.54
C ILE A 22 18.60 10.10 19.95
N TRP A 23 18.44 9.58 18.73
CA TRP A 23 19.47 8.80 18.07
C TRP A 23 20.73 9.63 17.76
N VAL A 24 20.59 10.88 17.29
CA VAL A 24 21.76 11.75 17.06
C VAL A 24 22.44 12.15 18.37
N GLU A 25 21.68 12.41 19.44
CA GLU A 25 22.25 12.73 20.76
C GLU A 25 23.08 11.56 21.31
N ARG A 26 22.53 10.34 21.21
CA ARG A 26 23.22 9.11 21.63
C ARG A 26 24.49 8.81 20.81
N THR A 27 24.55 9.27 19.56
CA THR A 27 25.71 9.09 18.69
C THR A 27 26.67 10.29 18.72
N GLY A 28 26.57 11.15 19.74
CA GLY A 28 27.54 12.22 20.00
C GLY A 28 27.31 13.52 19.23
N GLN A 29 26.11 13.71 18.66
CA GLN A 29 25.74 14.92 17.92
C GLN A 29 24.75 15.79 18.71
N PRO A 30 24.82 17.13 18.60
CA PRO A 30 23.88 18.01 19.29
C PRO A 30 22.43 17.80 18.85
N ARG A 31 21.49 17.99 19.79
CA ARG A 31 20.03 17.84 19.60
C ARG A 31 19.48 18.45 18.32
N TYR A 32 19.90 19.67 17.96
CA TYR A 32 19.39 20.38 16.78
C TYR A 32 19.64 19.62 15.46
N ARG A 33 20.63 18.73 15.43
CA ARG A 33 20.95 17.91 14.26
C ARG A 33 19.90 16.82 13.99
N GLY A 34 19.02 16.52 14.94
CA GLY A 34 17.91 15.58 14.72
C GLY A 34 17.01 16.04 13.58
N LYS A 35 16.73 17.35 13.51
CA LYS A 35 15.98 17.95 12.41
C LYS A 35 16.73 17.86 11.09
N GLN A 36 18.05 18.06 11.10
CA GLN A 36 18.87 17.90 9.90
C GLN A 36 18.80 16.47 9.36
N LEU A 37 19.00 15.47 10.23
CA LEU A 37 18.89 14.07 9.84
C LEU A 37 17.49 13.77 9.27
N HIS A 38 16.43 14.18 9.97
CA HIS A 38 15.05 14.03 9.52
C HIS A 38 14.82 14.62 8.12
N ASP A 39 15.24 15.86 7.86
CA ASP A 39 15.08 16.49 6.54
C ASP A 39 15.85 15.76 5.43
N TRP A 40 17.05 15.25 5.74
CA TRP A 40 17.82 14.48 4.79
C TRP A 40 17.20 13.12 4.46
N LEU A 41 16.56 12.47 5.43
CA LEU A 41 15.85 11.22 5.21
C LEU A 41 14.57 11.41 4.38
N TYR A 42 13.72 12.36 4.76
CA TYR A 42 12.36 12.45 4.20
C TYR A 42 12.20 13.43 3.04
N GLN A 43 12.94 14.54 3.03
CA GLN A 43 12.85 15.54 1.95
C GLN A 43 13.89 15.29 0.87
N LYS A 44 15.12 14.93 1.26
CA LYS A 44 16.23 14.71 0.32
C LYS A 44 16.38 13.26 -0.11
N GLY A 45 15.83 12.31 0.66
CA GLY A 45 15.90 10.89 0.32
C GLY A 45 17.33 10.35 0.34
N ALA A 46 18.09 10.60 1.40
CA ALA A 46 19.43 10.04 1.57
C ALA A 46 19.38 8.49 1.57
N HIS A 47 20.42 7.85 1.01
CA HIS A 47 20.59 6.40 0.99
C HIS A 47 21.56 5.88 2.05
N ASN A 48 22.49 6.70 2.48
CA ASN A 48 23.44 6.41 3.56
C ASN A 48 23.78 7.70 4.33
N LEU A 49 24.40 7.55 5.51
CA LEU A 49 24.80 8.70 6.33
C LEU A 49 25.97 9.49 5.73
N GLU A 50 26.75 8.90 4.83
CA GLU A 50 27.87 9.58 4.19
C GLU A 50 27.41 10.74 3.28
N GLU A 51 26.23 10.62 2.67
CA GLU A 51 25.59 11.66 1.84
C GLU A 51 25.20 12.92 2.63
N ILE A 52 25.07 12.84 3.96
CA ILE A 52 24.52 13.90 4.81
C ILE A 52 25.62 14.90 5.21
N THR A 53 26.17 15.61 4.23
CA THR A 53 27.40 16.43 4.36
C THR A 53 27.36 17.56 5.39
N VAL A 54 26.17 17.91 5.91
CA VAL A 54 26.04 18.85 7.04
C VAL A 54 26.60 18.29 8.36
N PHE A 55 26.77 16.97 8.46
CA PHE A 55 27.44 16.32 9.60
C PHE A 55 28.96 16.21 9.40
N PRO A 56 29.75 16.26 10.49
CA PRO A 56 31.21 16.12 10.43
C PRO A 56 31.65 14.85 9.71
N LYS A 57 32.73 14.93 8.92
CA LYS A 57 33.25 13.80 8.13
C LYS A 57 33.59 12.58 9.00
N VAL A 58 34.26 12.80 10.13
CA VAL A 58 34.65 11.73 11.07
C VAL A 58 33.42 10.98 11.57
N TRP A 59 32.39 11.70 12.03
CA TRP A 59 31.15 11.10 12.51
C TRP A 59 30.41 10.30 11.42
N ARG A 60 30.36 10.82 10.19
CA ARG A 60 29.75 10.08 9.06
C ARG A 60 30.47 8.77 8.77
N GLN A 61 31.80 8.76 8.87
CA GLN A 61 32.61 7.55 8.69
C GLN A 61 32.41 6.55 9.84
N GLU A 62 32.34 7.02 11.08
CA GLU A 62 32.05 6.17 12.25
C GLU A 62 30.67 5.51 12.15
N MET A 63 29.68 6.22 11.63
CA MET A 63 28.30 5.74 11.51
C MET A 63 28.01 5.04 10.18
N ALA A 64 29.00 4.82 9.31
CA ALA A 64 28.80 4.32 7.95
C ALA A 64 28.05 2.97 7.86
N SER A 65 28.14 2.13 8.89
CA SER A 65 27.41 0.85 8.97
C SER A 65 25.95 0.98 9.41
N THR A 66 25.47 2.19 9.72
CA THR A 66 24.08 2.42 10.14
C THR A 66 23.17 2.32 8.94
N GLU A 67 22.21 1.38 8.99
CA GLU A 67 21.22 1.24 7.94
C GLU A 67 20.19 2.36 7.98
N ILE A 68 20.05 3.10 6.87
CA ILE A 68 18.93 4.02 6.68
C ILE A 68 17.63 3.24 6.43
N GLY A 69 17.69 2.12 5.71
CA GLY A 69 16.50 1.34 5.33
C GLY A 69 15.95 1.70 3.94
N ARG A 70 16.84 2.03 2.98
CA ARG A 70 16.47 2.14 1.56
C ARG A 70 16.68 0.80 0.86
N SER A 71 15.79 0.45 -0.06
CA SER A 71 15.93 -0.71 -0.94
C SER A 71 16.81 -0.39 -2.15
N GLN A 72 17.20 -1.45 -2.87
CA GLN A 72 17.91 -1.32 -4.15
C GLN A 72 16.95 -1.54 -5.32
N ILE A 73 17.03 -0.70 -6.35
CA ILE A 73 16.27 -0.92 -7.58
C ILE A 73 16.88 -2.11 -8.31
N HIS A 74 16.18 -3.26 -8.26
CA HIS A 74 16.58 -4.47 -8.99
C HIS A 74 16.25 -4.37 -10.47
N HIS A 75 15.08 -3.82 -10.78
CA HIS A 75 14.64 -3.60 -12.17
C HIS A 75 13.69 -2.42 -12.26
N ARG A 76 13.68 -1.76 -13.41
CA ARG A 76 12.75 -0.67 -13.72
C ARG A 76 12.22 -0.85 -15.13
N THR A 77 10.90 -0.77 -15.29
CA THR A 77 10.23 -0.76 -16.58
C THR A 77 9.36 0.48 -16.69
N LYS A 78 9.37 1.14 -17.86
CA LYS A 78 8.54 2.30 -18.16
C LYS A 78 7.64 2.01 -19.36
N THR A 79 6.36 2.34 -19.24
CA THR A 79 5.36 2.21 -20.31
C THR A 79 5.21 3.51 -21.09
N LYS A 80 4.51 3.44 -22.24
CA LYS A 80 4.28 4.59 -23.13
C LYS A 80 3.48 5.71 -22.48
N ASP A 81 2.57 5.38 -21.56
CA ASP A 81 1.76 6.35 -20.81
C ASP A 81 2.53 7.00 -19.65
N GLY A 82 3.82 6.66 -19.46
CA GLY A 82 4.67 7.20 -18.42
C GLY A 82 4.63 6.43 -17.10
N THR A 83 3.81 5.39 -16.96
CA THR A 83 3.82 4.54 -15.77
C THR A 83 5.19 3.87 -15.61
N ASN A 84 5.74 3.91 -14.39
CA ASN A 84 7.00 3.27 -14.05
C ASN A 84 6.74 2.16 -13.03
N LYS A 85 7.11 0.93 -13.37
CA LYS A 85 7.13 -0.21 -12.47
C LYS A 85 8.56 -0.42 -11.98
N PHE A 86 8.73 -0.57 -10.68
CA PHE A 86 10.01 -0.84 -10.03
C PHE A 86 9.93 -2.18 -9.30
N LEU A 87 10.95 -3.01 -9.49
CA LEU A 87 11.24 -4.15 -8.62
C LEU A 87 12.30 -3.70 -7.63
N LEU A 88 11.96 -3.71 -6.35
CA LEU A 88 12.83 -3.28 -5.27
C LEU A 88 13.33 -4.50 -4.50
N ARG A 89 14.64 -4.65 -4.42
CA ARG A 89 15.31 -5.66 -3.61
C ARG A 89 15.50 -5.13 -2.19
N LEU A 90 14.89 -5.81 -1.24
CA LEU A 90 14.93 -5.53 0.19
C LEU A 90 16.23 -6.06 0.80
N ALA A 91 16.52 -5.69 2.05
CA ALA A 91 17.78 -6.02 2.73
C ALA A 91 18.01 -7.53 2.91
N ASP A 92 16.92 -8.31 2.98
CA ASP A 92 16.92 -9.77 3.06
C ASP A 92 16.93 -10.45 1.69
N GLY A 93 17.02 -9.68 0.60
CA GLY A 93 17.05 -10.19 -0.77
C GLY A 93 15.67 -10.43 -1.39
N ALA A 94 14.58 -10.32 -0.62
CA ALA A 94 13.23 -10.39 -1.17
C ALA A 94 12.97 -9.25 -2.17
N ILE A 95 12.05 -9.47 -3.12
CA ILE A 95 11.71 -8.48 -4.14
C ILE A 95 10.24 -8.11 -4.03
N VAL A 96 9.96 -6.81 -3.97
CA VAL A 96 8.61 -6.26 -4.03
C VAL A 96 8.43 -5.31 -5.20
N GLU A 97 7.17 -5.14 -5.63
CA GLU A 97 6.81 -4.23 -6.70
C GLU A 97 6.27 -2.91 -6.14
N THR A 98 6.68 -1.79 -6.74
CA THR A 98 5.99 -0.50 -6.58
C THR A 98 5.80 0.14 -7.95
N VAL A 99 4.71 0.88 -8.11
CA VAL A 99 4.34 1.49 -9.40
C VAL A 99 4.06 2.97 -9.23
N GLY A 100 4.81 3.80 -9.97
CA GLY A 100 4.54 5.23 -10.12
C GLY A 100 3.66 5.48 -11.34
N ILE A 101 2.47 6.04 -11.12
CA ILE A 101 1.44 6.29 -12.14
C ILE A 101 1.27 7.81 -12.30
N PRO A 102 1.92 8.44 -13.28
CA PRO A 102 1.80 9.87 -13.50
C PRO A 102 0.53 10.21 -14.28
N THR A 103 -0.09 11.32 -13.93
CA THR A 103 -1.06 12.03 -14.78
C THR A 103 -0.63 13.47 -14.94
N SER A 104 -1.37 14.28 -15.71
CA SER A 104 -1.08 15.72 -15.80
C SER A 104 -1.15 16.43 -14.44
N LYS A 105 -2.05 16.01 -13.55
CA LYS A 105 -2.31 16.70 -12.27
C LYS A 105 -1.62 16.07 -11.06
N ARG A 106 -1.32 14.76 -11.08
CA ARG A 106 -0.80 14.05 -9.90
C ARG A 106 0.20 12.96 -10.26
N LEU A 107 0.97 12.54 -9.25
CA LEU A 107 1.72 11.29 -9.26
C LEU A 107 1.15 10.41 -8.15
N THR A 108 0.58 9.28 -8.55
CA THR A 108 0.08 8.25 -7.63
C THR A 108 1.12 7.14 -7.51
N VAL A 109 1.40 6.69 -6.29
CA VAL A 109 2.22 5.50 -6.06
C VAL A 109 1.34 4.35 -5.60
N CYS A 110 1.48 3.20 -6.25
CA CYS A 110 0.91 1.93 -5.80
C CYS A 110 1.98 1.19 -5.00
N VAL A 111 1.75 1.03 -3.69
CA VAL A 111 2.71 0.41 -2.77
C VAL A 111 2.28 -0.97 -2.32
N SER A 112 3.28 -1.82 -2.14
CA SER A 112 3.20 -3.13 -1.51
C SER A 112 3.28 -3.01 0.02
N THR A 113 2.67 -3.97 0.71
CA THR A 113 2.64 -4.07 2.18
C THR A 113 3.19 -5.40 2.70
N GLN A 114 3.36 -6.39 1.83
CA GLN A 114 3.89 -7.72 2.17
C GLN A 114 4.76 -8.24 1.01
N VAL A 115 5.64 -9.18 1.31
CA VAL A 115 6.28 -10.05 0.32
C VAL A 115 5.31 -11.22 0.08
N GLY A 116 4.67 -11.21 -1.09
CA GLY A 116 3.56 -12.12 -1.39
C GLY A 116 2.22 -11.65 -0.80
N CYS A 117 1.22 -12.53 -0.76
CA CYS A 117 -0.09 -12.26 -0.20
C CYS A 117 -0.79 -13.56 0.24
N PRO A 118 -1.30 -13.65 1.49
CA PRO A 118 -1.93 -14.88 1.98
C PRO A 118 -3.40 -15.04 1.55
N MET A 119 -3.96 -14.07 0.82
CA MET A 119 -5.40 -14.04 0.52
C MET A 119 -5.81 -14.94 -0.64
N ASP A 120 -4.85 -15.42 -1.43
CA ASP A 120 -5.01 -16.43 -2.49
C ASP A 120 -6.08 -16.07 -3.55
N CYS A 121 -6.22 -14.78 -3.89
CA CYS A 121 -7.19 -14.35 -4.91
C CYS A 121 -6.85 -14.97 -6.28
N ASN A 122 -7.78 -15.73 -6.86
CA ASN A 122 -7.53 -16.55 -8.05
C ASN A 122 -7.18 -15.78 -9.33
N PHE A 123 -7.54 -14.49 -9.38
CA PHE A 123 -7.25 -13.57 -10.48
C PHE A 123 -6.00 -12.71 -10.22
N CYS A 124 -5.31 -12.88 -9.08
CA CYS A 124 -4.16 -12.06 -8.70
C CYS A 124 -2.86 -12.87 -8.80
N ALA A 125 -1.84 -12.32 -9.48
CA ALA A 125 -0.53 -12.96 -9.57
C ALA A 125 0.11 -13.13 -8.19
N THR A 126 0.00 -12.12 -7.32
CA THR A 126 0.57 -12.17 -5.96
C THR A 126 -0.10 -13.23 -5.09
N GLY A 127 -1.42 -13.42 -5.21
CA GLY A 127 -2.13 -14.46 -4.46
C GLY A 127 -1.61 -15.86 -4.76
N LYS A 128 -1.21 -16.11 -6.02
CA LYS A 128 -0.61 -17.39 -6.45
C LYS A 128 0.85 -17.56 -6.06
N GLY A 129 1.55 -16.47 -5.75
CA GLY A 129 2.96 -16.48 -5.36
C GLY A 129 3.23 -16.88 -3.90
N GLY A 130 2.19 -17.11 -3.10
CA GLY A 130 2.29 -17.40 -1.68
C GLY A 130 2.53 -16.17 -0.81
N PHE A 131 2.79 -16.39 0.48
CA PHE A 131 3.11 -15.35 1.46
C PHE A 131 4.42 -15.71 2.17
N ASP A 132 5.29 -14.72 2.33
CA ASP A 132 6.55 -14.86 3.06
C ASP A 132 6.49 -14.06 4.37
N ARG A 133 6.51 -12.71 4.27
CA ARG A 133 6.46 -11.84 5.45
C ARG A 133 5.77 -10.49 5.20
N ASN A 134 5.44 -9.82 6.29
CA ASN A 134 5.04 -8.42 6.28
C ASN A 134 6.24 -7.52 5.94
N LEU A 135 5.95 -6.40 5.27
CA LEU A 135 6.92 -5.32 5.14
C LEU A 135 6.98 -4.49 6.41
N ASP A 136 8.17 -4.06 6.78
CA ASP A 136 8.37 -3.07 7.82
C ASP A 136 7.94 -1.69 7.34
N LYS A 137 7.59 -0.82 8.29
CA LYS A 137 7.22 0.58 8.04
C LYS A 137 8.21 1.30 7.08
N HIS A 138 9.51 1.09 7.25
CA HIS A 138 10.54 1.74 6.44
C HIS A 138 10.52 1.26 4.98
N GLU A 139 10.30 -0.03 4.74
CA GLU A 139 10.19 -0.63 3.40
C GLU A 139 8.95 -0.12 2.64
N ILE A 140 7.88 0.22 3.36
CA ILE A 140 6.68 0.86 2.78
C ILE A 140 6.98 2.30 2.37
N ILE A 141 7.64 3.07 3.24
CA ILE A 141 7.98 4.48 2.98
C ILE A 141 8.99 4.61 1.84
N ASP A 142 9.98 3.72 1.82
CA ASP A 142 11.04 3.70 0.81
C ASP A 142 10.50 3.55 -0.62
N GLN A 143 9.41 2.78 -0.81
CA GLN A 143 8.75 2.68 -2.12
C GLN A 143 8.31 4.05 -2.65
N VAL A 144 7.82 4.93 -1.77
CA VAL A 144 7.37 6.28 -2.15
C VAL A 144 8.55 7.20 -2.43
N LEU A 145 9.59 7.16 -1.58
CA LEU A 145 10.80 7.96 -1.78
C LEU A 145 11.52 7.57 -3.08
N THR A 146 11.62 6.26 -3.35
CA THR A 146 12.22 5.74 -4.58
C THR A 146 11.45 6.20 -5.82
N VAL A 147 10.11 6.15 -5.81
CA VAL A 147 9.33 6.65 -6.96
C VAL A 147 9.49 8.16 -7.13
N GLN A 148 9.43 8.93 -6.03
CA GLN A 148 9.60 10.38 -6.06
C GLN A 148 10.96 10.79 -6.65
N GLU A 149 12.03 10.13 -6.21
CA GLU A 149 13.40 10.31 -6.67
C GLU A 149 13.53 9.92 -8.15
N GLN A 150 13.11 8.71 -8.53
CA GLN A 150 13.32 8.19 -9.88
C GLN A 150 12.44 8.85 -10.96
N MET A 151 11.35 9.48 -10.56
CA MET A 151 10.47 10.24 -11.45
C MET A 151 10.67 11.74 -11.34
N GLN A 152 11.56 12.21 -10.44
CA GLN A 152 11.87 13.63 -10.22
C GLN A 152 10.59 14.48 -10.08
N ARG A 153 9.60 13.92 -9.38
CA ARG A 153 8.27 14.52 -9.23
C ARG A 153 7.70 14.16 -7.89
N ARG A 154 7.18 15.19 -7.20
CA ARG A 154 6.52 15.02 -5.92
C ARG A 154 5.35 14.04 -6.01
N VAL A 155 5.37 13.03 -5.15
CA VAL A 155 4.23 12.11 -4.98
C VAL A 155 3.11 12.86 -4.27
N SER A 156 1.89 12.80 -4.81
CA SER A 156 0.73 13.48 -4.22
C SER A 156 -0.39 12.55 -3.80
N HIS A 157 -0.36 11.29 -4.26
CA HIS A 157 -1.38 10.29 -3.97
C HIS A 157 -0.72 8.93 -3.73
N LEU A 158 -1.37 8.10 -2.92
CA LEU A 158 -0.89 6.78 -2.55
C LEU A 158 -2.05 5.79 -2.54
N VAL A 159 -1.82 4.59 -3.06
CA VAL A 159 -2.77 3.48 -2.95
C VAL A 159 -2.03 2.24 -2.45
N PHE A 160 -2.53 1.62 -1.38
CA PHE A 160 -2.06 0.32 -0.91
C PHE A 160 -2.75 -0.80 -1.70
N MET A 161 -2.37 -0.93 -2.97
CA MET A 161 -2.92 -1.89 -3.94
C MET A 161 -1.82 -2.69 -4.66
N GLY A 162 -0.60 -2.68 -4.10
CA GLY A 162 0.51 -3.50 -4.57
C GLY A 162 0.40 -4.93 -4.03
N MET A 163 1.54 -5.52 -3.68
CA MET A 163 1.59 -6.86 -3.08
C MET A 163 1.11 -6.83 -1.62
N GLY A 164 0.34 -7.85 -1.24
CA GLY A 164 -0.12 -8.08 0.13
C GLY A 164 -1.54 -7.60 0.43
N GLU A 165 -2.01 -7.95 1.63
CA GLU A 165 -3.24 -7.47 2.25
C GLU A 165 -2.89 -6.47 3.37
N PRO A 166 -3.10 -5.16 3.14
CA PRO A 166 -2.69 -4.11 4.08
C PRO A 166 -3.22 -4.31 5.50
N LEU A 167 -4.42 -4.85 5.67
CA LEU A 167 -5.00 -5.03 7.00
C LEU A 167 -4.41 -6.19 7.80
N LEU A 168 -3.65 -7.10 7.17
CA LEU A 168 -2.82 -8.09 7.87
C LEU A 168 -1.46 -7.52 8.29
N ASN A 169 -1.13 -6.30 7.85
CA ASN A 169 0.06 -5.55 8.26
C ASN A 169 -0.30 -4.17 8.84
N LEU A 170 -1.40 -4.12 9.58
CA LEU A 170 -2.06 -2.86 9.98
C LEU A 170 -1.13 -1.86 10.66
N GLU A 171 -0.33 -2.30 11.63
CA GLU A 171 0.50 -1.37 12.43
C GLU A 171 1.58 -0.69 11.57
N ASN A 172 2.26 -1.44 10.70
CA ASN A 172 3.25 -0.87 9.78
C ASN A 172 2.59 0.05 8.74
N VAL A 173 1.41 -0.33 8.23
CA VAL A 173 0.64 0.49 7.28
C VAL A 173 0.21 1.81 7.93
N VAL A 174 -0.39 1.77 9.13
CA VAL A 174 -0.81 2.97 9.87
C VAL A 174 0.40 3.85 10.20
N GLY A 175 1.50 3.25 10.65
CA GLY A 175 2.76 3.96 10.89
C GLY A 175 3.28 4.65 9.64
N ALA A 176 3.29 3.96 8.50
CA ALA A 176 3.70 4.52 7.22
C ALA A 176 2.78 5.66 6.78
N VAL A 177 1.45 5.52 6.90
CA VAL A 177 0.49 6.58 6.58
C VAL A 177 0.78 7.86 7.36
N ARG A 178 1.07 7.74 8.66
CA ARG A 178 1.40 8.90 9.51
C ARG A 178 2.67 9.60 9.03
N VAL A 179 3.74 8.86 8.77
CA VAL A 179 5.01 9.41 8.25
C VAL A 179 4.83 10.04 6.86
N LEU A 180 4.16 9.35 5.95
CA LEU A 180 3.89 9.83 4.60
C LEU A 180 3.03 11.10 4.60
N ASN A 181 2.17 11.26 5.60
CA ASN A 181 1.37 12.46 5.78
C ASN A 181 2.15 13.61 6.43
N GLN A 182 2.83 13.35 7.55
CA GLN A 182 3.48 14.39 8.36
C GLN A 182 4.83 14.84 7.75
N ASP A 183 5.65 13.88 7.32
CA ASP A 183 7.05 14.12 6.96
C ASP A 183 7.25 14.31 5.45
N ILE A 184 6.43 13.64 4.63
CA ILE A 184 6.46 13.74 3.16
C ILE A 184 5.35 14.68 2.63
N GLY A 185 4.33 14.95 3.43
CA GLY A 185 3.28 15.93 3.13
C GLY A 185 2.16 15.41 2.23
N ILE A 186 1.94 14.10 2.13
CA ILE A 186 0.80 13.54 1.37
C ILE A 186 -0.47 13.68 2.22
N GLY A 187 -1.44 14.48 1.79
CA GLY A 187 -2.71 14.61 2.51
C GLY A 187 -3.40 13.25 2.65
N GLN A 188 -3.85 12.88 3.85
CA GLN A 188 -4.43 11.54 4.10
C GLN A 188 -5.62 11.21 3.19
N ARG A 189 -6.41 12.20 2.78
CA ARG A 189 -7.53 12.01 1.83
C ARG A 189 -7.08 11.55 0.43
N ASN A 190 -5.80 11.70 0.11
CA ASN A 190 -5.16 11.22 -1.12
C ASN A 190 -4.47 9.86 -0.93
N ILE A 191 -4.64 9.24 0.24
CA ILE A 191 -4.16 7.91 0.57
C ILE A 191 -5.35 6.96 0.62
N THR A 192 -5.26 5.85 -0.11
CA THR A 192 -6.28 4.79 -0.13
C THR A 192 -5.69 3.51 0.42
N ILE A 193 -6.30 2.95 1.49
CA ILE A 193 -6.00 1.61 1.98
C ILE A 193 -7.01 0.65 1.37
N SER A 194 -6.54 -0.35 0.63
CA SER A 194 -7.40 -1.41 0.08
C SER A 194 -7.41 -2.63 0.99
N THR A 195 -8.51 -3.38 0.99
CA THR A 195 -8.61 -4.68 1.66
C THR A 195 -9.55 -5.62 0.92
N VAL A 196 -9.27 -6.91 0.92
CA VAL A 196 -10.22 -7.95 0.50
C VAL A 196 -11.20 -8.33 1.62
N GLY A 197 -11.14 -7.65 2.77
CA GLY A 197 -12.07 -7.85 3.89
C GLY A 197 -11.57 -8.89 4.88
N VAL A 198 -10.62 -8.51 5.73
CA VAL A 198 -10.12 -9.35 6.81
C VAL A 198 -11.01 -9.18 8.05
N PRO A 199 -11.53 -10.27 8.64
CA PRO A 199 -12.42 -10.20 9.81
C PRO A 199 -11.83 -9.34 10.93
N LYS A 200 -12.66 -8.44 11.50
CA LYS A 200 -12.32 -7.53 12.61
C LYS A 200 -11.29 -6.43 12.29
N GLN A 201 -10.55 -6.51 11.19
CA GLN A 201 -9.48 -5.54 10.92
C GLN A 201 -10.00 -4.19 10.42
N ILE A 202 -11.13 -4.15 9.71
CA ILE A 202 -11.76 -2.89 9.30
C ILE A 202 -12.15 -2.07 10.54
N LYS A 203 -12.66 -2.74 11.59
CA LYS A 203 -12.98 -2.10 12.88
C LYS A 203 -11.72 -1.57 13.57
N ARG A 204 -10.64 -2.37 13.61
CA ARG A 204 -9.34 -1.92 14.14
C ARG A 204 -8.80 -0.71 13.37
N LEU A 205 -8.91 -0.70 12.04
CA LEU A 205 -8.52 0.46 11.22
C LEU A 205 -9.32 1.72 11.61
N ALA A 206 -10.64 1.58 11.81
CA ALA A 206 -11.51 2.70 12.21
C ALA A 206 -11.06 3.36 13.53
N GLN A 207 -10.54 2.57 14.48
CA GLN A 207 -10.06 3.06 15.78
C GLN A 207 -8.86 4.00 15.67
N HIS A 208 -8.07 3.91 14.59
CA HIS A 208 -6.97 4.85 14.35
C HIS A 208 -7.45 6.23 13.86
N ASN A 209 -8.75 6.38 13.56
CA ASN A 209 -9.40 7.62 13.14
C ASN A 209 -8.66 8.39 12.04
N LEU A 210 -8.15 7.65 11.06
CA LEU A 210 -7.44 8.19 9.91
C LEU A 210 -8.41 8.83 8.91
N GLN A 211 -7.96 9.85 8.19
CA GLN A 211 -8.75 10.50 7.13
C GLN A 211 -8.53 9.87 5.74
N VAL A 212 -8.03 8.64 5.70
CA VAL A 212 -7.78 7.88 4.47
C VAL A 212 -9.08 7.43 3.81
N THR A 213 -9.01 7.12 2.52
CA THR A 213 -10.09 6.39 1.84
C THR A 213 -9.93 4.90 2.09
N LEU A 214 -10.98 4.24 2.57
CA LEU A 214 -11.04 2.77 2.62
C LEU A 214 -11.60 2.26 1.28
N ALA A 215 -10.84 1.41 0.61
CA ALA A 215 -11.26 0.65 -0.57
C ALA A 215 -11.48 -0.82 -0.19
N VAL A 216 -12.58 -1.41 -0.64
CA VAL A 216 -12.96 -2.79 -0.34
C VAL A 216 -13.10 -3.58 -1.63
N SER A 217 -12.23 -4.56 -1.81
CA SER A 217 -12.23 -5.51 -2.93
C SER A 217 -13.37 -6.52 -2.79
N ILE A 218 -14.52 -6.20 -3.40
CA ILE A 218 -15.74 -7.01 -3.30
C ILE A 218 -15.86 -8.05 -4.42
N HIS A 219 -15.61 -7.64 -5.66
CA HIS A 219 -15.44 -8.45 -6.89
C HIS A 219 -16.57 -9.42 -7.28
N ALA A 220 -17.65 -9.54 -6.49
CA ALA A 220 -18.83 -10.32 -6.82
C ALA A 220 -20.07 -9.75 -6.08
N PRO A 221 -21.28 -9.93 -6.64
CA PRO A 221 -22.52 -9.48 -5.99
C PRO A 221 -23.13 -10.50 -5.03
N ASP A 222 -22.57 -11.72 -4.96
CA ASP A 222 -23.04 -12.81 -4.11
C ASP A 222 -21.85 -13.57 -3.48
N GLN A 223 -22.13 -14.31 -2.41
CA GLN A 223 -21.10 -14.99 -1.62
C GLN A 223 -20.46 -16.18 -2.35
N GLU A 224 -21.22 -16.90 -3.18
CA GLU A 224 -20.72 -18.10 -3.88
C GLU A 224 -19.64 -17.69 -4.89
N LEU A 225 -19.95 -16.73 -5.76
CA LEU A 225 -18.99 -16.17 -6.71
C LEU A 225 -17.84 -15.46 -6.01
N ARG A 226 -18.10 -14.77 -4.90
CA ARG A 226 -17.03 -14.14 -4.12
C ARG A 226 -16.03 -15.17 -3.59
N ALA A 227 -16.52 -16.26 -3.04
CA ALA A 227 -15.71 -17.35 -2.50
C ALA A 227 -14.96 -18.16 -3.57
N SER A 228 -15.44 -18.16 -4.81
CA SER A 228 -14.73 -18.77 -5.93
C SER A 228 -13.59 -17.87 -6.46
N LEU A 229 -13.78 -16.55 -6.43
CA LEU A 229 -12.74 -15.59 -6.84
C LEU A 229 -11.71 -15.30 -5.74
N ILE A 230 -12.16 -15.28 -4.49
CA ILE A 230 -11.37 -14.98 -3.28
C ILE A 230 -11.58 -16.15 -2.30
N PRO A 231 -10.78 -17.22 -2.35
CA PRO A 231 -10.97 -18.42 -1.52
C PRO A 231 -11.03 -18.13 -0.01
N SER A 232 -10.25 -17.16 0.46
CA SER A 232 -10.27 -16.69 1.85
C SER A 232 -11.62 -16.11 2.30
N ALA A 233 -12.47 -15.65 1.36
CA ALA A 233 -13.82 -15.17 1.63
C ALA A 233 -14.80 -16.25 2.09
N ARG A 234 -14.51 -17.55 1.90
CA ARG A 234 -15.39 -18.65 2.34
C ARG A 234 -15.70 -18.58 3.84
N LYS A 235 -14.71 -18.17 4.64
CA LYS A 235 -14.81 -18.07 6.10
C LYS A 235 -15.36 -16.71 6.56
N TYR A 236 -15.58 -15.78 5.64
CA TYR A 236 -16.06 -14.44 5.95
C TYR A 236 -17.15 -13.98 4.98
N PRO A 237 -18.43 -14.21 5.33
CA PRO A 237 -19.56 -13.88 4.48
C PRO A 237 -19.62 -12.41 4.08
N ILE A 238 -20.08 -12.14 2.85
CA ILE A 238 -20.20 -10.80 2.28
C ILE A 238 -21.05 -9.87 3.15
N GLU A 239 -22.10 -10.39 3.80
CA GLU A 239 -22.96 -9.62 4.71
C GLU A 239 -22.18 -9.15 5.95
N SER A 240 -21.28 -9.99 6.48
CA SER A 240 -20.42 -9.63 7.61
C SER A 240 -19.41 -8.55 7.21
N LEU A 241 -18.80 -8.69 6.02
CA LEU A 241 -17.94 -7.65 5.45
C LEU A 241 -18.68 -6.31 5.30
N LEU A 242 -19.90 -6.33 4.75
CA LEU A 242 -20.71 -5.11 4.59
C LEU A 242 -21.12 -4.53 5.94
N SER A 243 -21.36 -5.36 6.95
CA SER A 243 -21.60 -4.89 8.32
C SER A 243 -20.39 -4.14 8.89
N ASP A 244 -19.18 -4.68 8.73
CA ASP A 244 -17.94 -4.01 9.13
C ASP A 244 -17.72 -2.69 8.37
N CYS A 245 -18.06 -2.65 7.08
CA CYS A 245 -18.03 -1.43 6.27
C CYS A 245 -19.00 -0.36 6.80
N ARG A 246 -20.22 -0.74 7.20
CA ARG A 246 -21.19 0.19 7.80
C ARG A 246 -20.68 0.74 9.12
N GLU A 247 -20.09 -0.11 9.96
CA GLU A 247 -19.49 0.30 11.22
C GLU A 247 -18.33 1.27 11.00
N TYR A 248 -17.46 1.01 10.02
CA TYR A 248 -16.39 1.94 9.64
C TYR A 248 -16.93 3.33 9.26
N ILE A 249 -18.00 3.38 8.45
CA ILE A 249 -18.66 4.63 8.08
C ILE A 249 -19.23 5.33 9.31
N ASN A 250 -19.90 4.60 10.20
CA ASN A 250 -20.49 5.16 11.42
C ASN A 250 -19.44 5.76 12.37
N VAL A 251 -18.28 5.09 12.51
CA VAL A 251 -17.19 5.55 13.38
C VAL A 251 -16.44 6.74 12.76
N THR A 252 -16.16 6.70 11.47
CA THR A 252 -15.25 7.67 10.81
C THR A 252 -15.97 8.80 10.06
N GLY A 253 -17.25 8.61 9.72
CA GLY A 253 -17.99 9.48 8.80
C GLY A 253 -17.42 9.50 7.37
N ARG A 254 -16.55 8.53 7.02
CA ARG A 254 -15.86 8.49 5.72
C ARG A 254 -16.54 7.52 4.77
N ARG A 255 -16.71 7.94 3.51
CA ARG A 255 -17.18 7.08 2.42
C ARG A 255 -16.23 5.91 2.17
N ILE A 256 -16.78 4.82 1.67
CA ILE A 256 -16.04 3.63 1.23
C ILE A 256 -16.07 3.56 -0.31
N SER A 257 -14.95 3.18 -0.91
CA SER A 257 -14.89 2.77 -2.31
C SER A 257 -14.97 1.25 -2.39
N PHE A 258 -15.77 0.71 -3.29
CA PHE A 258 -15.79 -0.72 -3.59
C PHE A 258 -15.05 -0.98 -4.89
N GLU A 259 -14.05 -1.85 -4.86
CA GLU A 259 -13.26 -2.24 -6.01
C GLU A 259 -13.89 -3.50 -6.64
N TYR A 260 -14.16 -3.45 -7.95
CA TYR A 260 -14.79 -4.54 -8.68
C TYR A 260 -14.01 -4.86 -9.95
N THR A 261 -13.19 -5.91 -9.89
CA THR A 261 -12.47 -6.41 -11.06
C THR A 261 -13.45 -7.10 -12.00
N LEU A 262 -13.62 -6.57 -13.22
CA LEU A 262 -14.51 -7.14 -14.23
C LEU A 262 -13.78 -8.23 -15.03
N LEU A 263 -14.34 -9.43 -14.99
CA LEU A 263 -13.87 -10.66 -15.63
C LEU A 263 -14.93 -11.10 -16.66
N ALA A 264 -14.51 -11.18 -17.93
CA ALA A 264 -15.39 -11.53 -19.03
C ALA A 264 -16.02 -12.91 -18.83
N GLY A 265 -17.35 -13.02 -18.98
CA GLY A 265 -18.08 -14.27 -18.81
C GLY A 265 -18.19 -14.80 -17.38
N VAL A 266 -17.64 -14.08 -16.38
CA VAL A 266 -17.63 -14.53 -14.98
C VAL A 266 -18.47 -13.62 -14.10
N ASN A 267 -18.13 -12.33 -14.03
CA ASN A 267 -18.76 -11.38 -13.10
C ASN A 267 -19.17 -10.03 -13.73
N ALA A 268 -19.24 -9.98 -15.07
CA ALA A 268 -19.44 -8.76 -15.84
C ALA A 268 -20.79 -8.69 -16.60
N SER A 269 -21.81 -9.43 -16.17
CA SER A 269 -23.14 -9.39 -16.79
C SER A 269 -24.02 -8.25 -16.26
N PRO A 270 -25.02 -7.75 -17.03
CA PRO A 270 -25.98 -6.77 -16.54
C PRO A 270 -26.80 -7.26 -15.33
N ALA A 271 -27.08 -8.57 -15.24
CA ALA A 271 -27.77 -9.15 -14.09
C ALA A 271 -26.93 -8.98 -12.80
N GLN A 272 -25.63 -9.26 -12.88
CA GLN A 272 -24.69 -9.07 -11.77
C GLN A 272 -24.52 -7.60 -11.39
N ALA A 273 -24.56 -6.68 -12.35
CA ALA A 273 -24.57 -5.25 -12.06
C ALA A 273 -25.80 -4.85 -11.22
N ARG A 274 -26.99 -5.35 -11.55
CA ARG A 274 -28.21 -5.08 -10.74
C ARG A 274 -28.14 -5.71 -9.35
N GLN A 275 -27.62 -6.93 -9.24
CA GLN A 275 -27.42 -7.59 -7.95
C GLN A 275 -26.42 -6.80 -7.09
N LEU A 276 -25.33 -6.31 -7.68
CA LEU A 276 -24.35 -5.47 -7.00
C LEU A 276 -24.97 -4.14 -6.54
N ALA A 277 -25.77 -3.49 -7.39
CA ALA A 277 -26.49 -2.26 -7.04
C ALA A 277 -27.43 -2.49 -5.84
N GLN A 278 -28.13 -3.62 -5.83
CA GLN A 278 -29.01 -4.00 -4.73
C GLN A 278 -28.23 -4.29 -3.44
N LEU A 279 -27.11 -5.02 -3.54
CA LEU A 279 -26.25 -5.38 -2.42
C LEU A 279 -25.64 -4.15 -1.73
N LEU A 280 -25.20 -3.17 -2.53
CA LEU A 280 -24.54 -1.96 -2.05
C LEU A 280 -25.51 -0.81 -1.73
N ARG A 281 -26.82 -1.05 -1.83
CA ARG A 281 -27.83 -0.04 -1.52
C ARG A 281 -27.69 0.44 -0.06
N GLY A 282 -27.76 1.74 0.14
CA GLY A 282 -27.67 2.38 1.45
C GLY A 282 -26.26 2.79 1.89
N PHE A 283 -25.22 2.46 1.10
CA PHE A 283 -23.89 3.02 1.31
C PHE A 283 -23.74 4.39 0.63
N GLN A 284 -23.05 5.33 1.29
CA GLN A 284 -22.42 6.45 0.59
C GLN A 284 -21.15 5.93 -0.08
N SER A 285 -21.30 5.21 -1.19
CA SER A 285 -20.19 4.51 -1.84
C SER A 285 -19.87 5.01 -3.23
N HIS A 286 -18.63 4.74 -3.64
CA HIS A 286 -18.19 4.78 -5.02
C HIS A 286 -17.83 3.36 -5.44
N VAL A 287 -18.21 2.92 -6.64
CA VAL A 287 -17.76 1.63 -7.18
C VAL A 287 -16.74 1.90 -8.28
N ASN A 288 -15.52 1.40 -8.09
CA ASN A 288 -14.46 1.47 -9.07
C ASN A 288 -14.43 0.16 -9.88
N LEU A 289 -14.80 0.25 -11.15
CA LEU A 289 -14.77 -0.89 -12.07
C LEU A 289 -13.38 -1.01 -12.67
N ILE A 290 -12.71 -2.13 -12.43
CA ILE A 290 -11.35 -2.40 -12.92
C ILE A 290 -11.43 -3.48 -14.00
N PRO A 291 -11.31 -3.13 -15.29
CA PRO A 291 -11.22 -4.14 -16.33
C PRO A 291 -9.97 -5.00 -16.11
N TYR A 292 -10.14 -6.32 -16.11
CA TYR A 292 -9.07 -7.25 -15.77
C TYR A 292 -7.80 -7.08 -16.64
N ASN A 293 -6.64 -7.18 -15.99
CA ASN A 293 -5.34 -7.24 -16.65
C ASN A 293 -4.88 -8.70 -16.64
N PRO A 294 -4.84 -9.38 -17.80
CA PRO A 294 -4.49 -10.80 -17.86
C PRO A 294 -3.11 -11.11 -17.27
N ILE A 295 -3.03 -12.22 -16.55
CA ILE A 295 -1.79 -12.80 -16.04
C ILE A 295 -1.61 -14.19 -16.64
N LYS A 296 -0.36 -14.67 -16.73
CA LYS A 296 -0.05 -15.96 -17.37
C LYS A 296 -0.70 -17.14 -16.65
N ASP A 297 -0.79 -17.06 -15.32
CA ASP A 297 -1.17 -18.21 -14.50
C ASP A 297 -2.68 -18.27 -14.19
N ALA A 298 -3.52 -17.46 -14.82
CA ALA A 298 -4.98 -17.47 -14.58
C ALA A 298 -5.79 -17.39 -15.88
N ASP A 299 -6.76 -18.30 -16.03
CA ASP A 299 -7.64 -18.39 -17.20
C ASP A 299 -8.85 -17.44 -17.09
N TYR A 300 -8.57 -16.16 -16.87
CA TYR A 300 -9.57 -15.10 -16.89
C TYR A 300 -9.31 -14.15 -18.06
N LYS A 301 -10.39 -13.55 -18.58
CA LYS A 301 -10.33 -12.67 -19.75
C LYS A 301 -10.79 -11.27 -19.41
N ARG A 302 -10.17 -10.28 -20.06
CA ARG A 302 -10.60 -8.88 -20.00
C ARG A 302 -11.93 -8.72 -20.74
N PRO A 303 -12.95 -8.09 -20.15
CA PRO A 303 -14.20 -7.77 -20.85
C PRO A 303 -13.99 -6.76 -21.97
N SER A 304 -14.88 -6.77 -22.96
CA SER A 304 -14.88 -5.75 -24.01
C SER A 304 -15.24 -4.37 -23.44
N PRO A 305 -14.82 -3.26 -24.07
CA PRO A 305 -15.21 -1.92 -23.66
C PRO A 305 -16.74 -1.76 -23.54
N THR A 306 -17.49 -2.30 -24.49
CA THR A 306 -18.96 -2.27 -24.48
C THR A 306 -19.55 -2.99 -23.27
N THR A 307 -18.98 -4.13 -22.86
CA THR A 307 -19.42 -4.83 -21.65
C THR A 307 -19.16 -4.01 -20.39
N VAL A 308 -17.99 -3.36 -20.30
CA VAL A 308 -17.64 -2.48 -19.17
C VAL A 308 -18.61 -1.31 -19.08
N GLU A 309 -18.89 -0.65 -20.21
CA GLU A 309 -19.82 0.48 -20.29
C GLU A 309 -21.24 0.07 -19.92
N LEU A 310 -21.74 -1.06 -20.44
CA LEU A 310 -23.07 -1.57 -20.12
C LEU A 310 -23.21 -1.92 -18.64
N PHE A 311 -22.18 -2.55 -18.04
CA PHE A 311 -22.14 -2.84 -16.61
C PHE A 311 -22.19 -1.55 -15.79
N ALA A 312 -21.37 -0.56 -16.16
CA ALA A 312 -21.33 0.74 -15.51
C ALA A 312 -22.66 1.51 -15.59
N GLN A 313 -23.35 1.46 -16.75
CA GLN A 313 -24.66 2.07 -16.93
C GLN A 313 -25.74 1.37 -16.10
N THR A 314 -25.70 0.03 -16.04
CA THR A 314 -26.68 -0.77 -15.29
C THR A 314 -26.52 -0.62 -13.77
N LEU A 315 -25.32 -0.29 -13.30
CA LEU A 315 -25.00 -0.10 -11.88
C LEU A 315 -25.46 1.26 -11.32
N LYS A 316 -25.60 2.27 -12.19
CA LYS A 316 -26.02 3.63 -11.84
C LYS A 316 -27.53 3.69 -11.59
#